data_AF-A0A098LP19-F1
#
_entry.id   AF-A0A098LP19-F1
#
_cell.length_a   1.000
_cell.length_b   1.000
_cell.length_c   1.000
_cell.angle_alpha   90.00
_cell.angle_beta   90.00
_cell.angle_gamma   90.00
#
_symmetry.space_group_name_H-M   'P 1'
#
loop_
_entity.id
_entity.type
_entity.pdbx_description
1 polymer ?
#
loop_
_entity_poly.entity_id
_entity_poly.type
_entity_poly.pdbx_seq_one_letter_code
_entity_poly.pdbx_strand_id
1 'polypeptide(L)'
;MKQPQLFPRNLNLVKLPAKEELTIFLIAEDIRNRKIMKSLEKEGFDTADAGDLSKLVLGLVGIENRTDGLYTFYFNQLDEHAVEFDLSENTELHEKAFYIYKELLIWRFTG
;
A
#
# COMPACT_ATOMS: atom_id res chain seq x y z
N MET A 1 -6.36 32.86 21.60
CA MET A 1 -6.17 31.50 22.15
C MET A 1 -5.05 30.83 21.36
N LYS A 2 -3.98 30.35 22.00
CA LYS A 2 -2.88 29.65 21.32
C LYS A 2 -3.26 28.16 21.22
N GLN A 3 -3.25 27.60 20.01
CA GLN A 3 -3.46 26.17 19.80
C GLN A 3 -2.40 25.37 20.58
N PRO A 4 -2.76 24.21 21.19
CA PRO A 4 -1.80 23.36 21.86
C PRO A 4 -0.80 22.82 20.83
N GLN A 5 0.49 23.02 21.09
CA GLN A 5 1.57 22.54 20.23
C GLN A 5 1.61 21.02 20.36
N LEU A 6 1.06 20.29 19.37
CA LEU A 6 0.86 18.84 19.42
C LEU A 6 2.17 18.02 19.37
N PHE A 7 3.30 18.64 19.01
CA PHE A 7 4.58 17.93 18.83
C PHE A 7 5.79 18.72 19.39
N PRO A 8 6.81 18.03 19.94
CA PRO A 8 8.07 18.62 20.38
C PRO A 8 8.82 19.31 19.22
N ARG A 9 9.45 20.46 19.49
CA ARG A 9 10.19 21.27 18.50
C ARG A 9 11.39 20.56 17.85
N ASN A 10 11.77 19.39 18.36
CA ASN A 10 12.99 18.67 17.98
C ASN A 10 12.68 17.39 17.20
N LEU A 11 11.42 17.15 16.79
CA LEU A 11 11.14 16.10 15.82
C LEU A 11 11.70 16.54 14.47
N ASN A 12 12.80 15.91 14.04
CA ASN A 12 13.16 15.92 12.62
C ASN A 12 12.08 15.11 11.90
N LEU A 13 11.04 15.80 11.44
CA LEU A 13 10.08 15.25 10.49
C LEU A 13 10.85 15.02 9.18
N VAL A 14 11.49 13.87 9.06
CA VAL A 14 12.16 13.46 7.84
C VAL A 14 11.05 13.15 6.84
N LYS A 15 10.94 14.00 5.81
CA LYS A 15 10.08 13.72 4.67
C LYS A 15 10.63 12.51 3.94
N LEU A 16 9.76 11.56 3.57
CA LEU A 16 10.17 10.43 2.75
C LEU A 16 10.66 10.95 1.39
N PRO A 17 11.66 10.31 0.76
CA PRO A 17 12.02 10.68 -0.59
C PRO A 17 10.85 10.39 -1.55
N ALA A 18 10.80 11.12 -2.66
CA ALA A 18 9.62 11.15 -3.54
C ALA A 18 9.27 9.78 -4.14
N LYS A 19 10.28 8.91 -4.32
CA LYS A 19 10.11 7.56 -4.86
C LYS A 19 9.35 6.69 -3.88
N GLU A 20 9.68 6.77 -2.59
CA GLU A 20 9.05 6.04 -1.50
C GLU A 20 7.63 6.57 -1.27
N GLU A 21 7.43 7.89 -1.29
CA GLU A 21 6.08 8.50 -1.23
C GLU A 21 5.18 7.98 -2.36
N LEU A 22 5.69 7.98 -3.60
CA LEU A 22 4.96 7.45 -4.76
C LEU A 22 4.67 5.94 -4.61
N THR A 23 5.63 5.17 -4.11
CA THR A 23 5.46 3.72 -3.94
C THR A 23 4.34 3.41 -2.94
N ILE A 24 4.34 4.10 -1.80
CA ILE A 24 3.30 3.94 -0.77
C ILE A 24 1.94 4.38 -1.32
N PHE A 25 1.89 5.48 -2.07
CA PHE A 25 0.66 5.92 -2.73
C PHE A 25 0.12 4.85 -3.68
N LEU A 26 0.95 4.26 -4.54
CA LEU A 26 0.51 3.21 -5.47
C LEU A 26 0.01 1.96 -4.76
N ILE A 27 0.62 1.57 -3.64
CA ILE A 27 0.14 0.46 -2.80
C ILE A 27 -1.25 0.81 -2.21
N ALA A 28 -1.45 2.05 -1.76
CA ALA A 28 -2.75 2.51 -1.27
C ALA A 28 -3.83 2.42 -2.37
N GLU A 29 -3.50 2.81 -3.60
CA GLU A 29 -4.42 2.64 -4.74
C GLU A 29 -4.72 1.16 -5.04
N ASP A 30 -3.73 0.27 -4.95
CA ASP A 30 -3.93 -1.18 -5.11
C ASP A 30 -4.88 -1.75 -4.05
N ILE A 31 -4.70 -1.38 -2.78
CA ILE A 31 -5.60 -1.79 -1.69
C ILE A 31 -7.02 -1.28 -1.96
N ARG A 32 -7.16 -0.01 -2.36
CA ARG A 32 -8.46 0.60 -2.69
C ARG A 32 -9.14 -0.11 -3.84
N ASN A 33 -8.42 -0.33 -4.93
CA ASN A 33 -8.92 -1.03 -6.11
C ASN A 33 -9.44 -2.41 -5.73
N ARG A 34 -8.68 -3.21 -4.97
CA ARG A 34 -9.13 -4.53 -4.52
C ARG A 34 -10.40 -4.49 -3.68
N LYS A 35 -10.52 -3.52 -2.76
CA LYS A 35 -11.75 -3.39 -1.96
C LYS A 35 -12.96 -3.08 -2.84
N ILE A 36 -12.81 -2.19 -3.82
CA ILE A 36 -13.87 -1.84 -4.78
C ILE A 36 -14.23 -3.08 -5.62
N MET A 37 -13.23 -3.78 -6.17
CA MET A 37 -13.46 -4.98 -6.98
C MET A 37 -14.17 -6.08 -6.18
N LYS A 38 -13.71 -6.38 -4.97
CA LYS A 38 -14.40 -7.35 -4.08
C LYS A 38 -15.83 -6.93 -3.76
N SER A 39 -16.12 -5.63 -3.69
CA SER A 39 -17.49 -5.14 -3.50
C SER A 39 -18.34 -5.32 -4.76
N LEU A 40 -17.78 -5.05 -5.94
CA LEU A 40 -18.43 -5.28 -7.23
C LEU A 40 -18.69 -6.77 -7.51
N GLU A 41 -17.74 -7.64 -7.20
CA GLU A 41 -17.89 -9.10 -7.31
C GLU A 41 -19.06 -9.62 -6.46
N LYS A 42 -19.23 -9.09 -5.24
CA LYS A 42 -20.35 -9.45 -4.36
C LYS A 42 -21.71 -9.07 -4.95
N GLU A 43 -21.76 -8.02 -5.75
CA GLU A 43 -22.95 -7.57 -6.48
C GLU A 43 -23.11 -8.28 -7.84
N GLY A 44 -22.22 -9.22 -8.18
CA GLY A 44 -22.28 -10.04 -9.39
C GLY A 44 -21.64 -9.43 -10.64
N PHE A 45 -20.83 -8.38 -10.48
CA PHE A 45 -20.04 -7.82 -11.59
C PHE A 45 -18.76 -8.63 -11.82
N ASP A 46 -18.35 -8.71 -13.08
CA ASP A 46 -17.03 -9.23 -13.48
C ASP A 46 -15.96 -8.15 -13.23
N THR A 47 -14.88 -8.54 -12.55
CA THR A 47 -13.78 -7.69 -12.11
C THR A 47 -12.43 -8.22 -12.56
N ALA A 48 -12.40 -9.17 -13.50
CA ALA A 48 -11.18 -9.81 -13.99
C ALA A 48 -10.14 -8.81 -14.54
N ASP A 49 -10.57 -7.66 -15.03
CA ASP A 49 -9.73 -6.60 -15.61
C ASP A 49 -9.30 -5.52 -14.59
N ALA A 50 -9.30 -5.83 -13.30
CA ALA A 50 -8.80 -4.91 -12.28
C ALA A 50 -7.35 -4.48 -12.58
N GLY A 51 -7.09 -3.17 -12.50
CA GLY A 51 -5.76 -2.62 -12.74
C GLY A 51 -4.72 -3.20 -11.79
N ASP A 52 -3.66 -3.80 -12.34
CA ASP A 52 -2.55 -4.39 -11.58
C ASP A 52 -1.32 -3.44 -11.58
N LEU A 53 -1.03 -2.84 -10.42
CA LEU A 53 0.15 -1.97 -10.24
C LEU A 53 1.38 -2.71 -9.71
N SER A 54 1.30 -4.03 -9.48
CA SER A 54 2.36 -4.80 -8.81
C SER A 54 3.72 -4.68 -9.49
N LYS A 55 3.78 -4.77 -10.82
CA LYS A 55 5.04 -4.63 -11.58
C LYS A 55 5.72 -3.28 -11.37
N LEU A 56 4.93 -2.21 -11.25
CA LEU A 56 5.42 -0.86 -11.01
C LEU A 56 5.90 -0.71 -9.57
N VAL A 57 5.08 -1.12 -8.60
CA VAL A 57 5.40 -1.10 -7.18
C VAL A 57 6.69 -1.86 -6.89
N LEU A 58 6.79 -3.12 -7.32
CA LEU A 58 7.98 -3.96 -7.09
C LEU A 58 9.24 -3.38 -7.74
N GLY A 59 9.09 -2.74 -8.91
CA GLY A 59 10.18 -2.02 -9.56
C GLY A 59 10.64 -0.78 -8.79
N LEU A 60 9.71 -0.02 -8.22
CA LEU A 60 10.03 1.13 -7.39
C LEU A 60 10.68 0.70 -6.07
N VAL A 61 10.27 -0.41 -5.46
CA VAL A 61 10.97 -0.99 -4.29
C VAL A 61 12.41 -1.41 -4.64
N GLY A 62 12.66 -1.74 -5.91
CA GLY A 62 13.97 -2.16 -6.41
C GLY A 62 14.17 -3.68 -6.31
N ILE A 63 13.10 -4.47 -6.44
CA ILE A 63 13.18 -5.94 -6.49
C ILE A 63 13.31 -6.37 -7.95
N GLU A 64 14.50 -6.85 -8.30
CA GLU A 64 14.85 -7.28 -9.66
C GLU A 64 14.39 -8.71 -9.94
N ASN A 65 14.59 -9.63 -8.99
CA ASN A 65 14.15 -11.02 -9.11
C ASN A 65 12.70 -11.17 -8.63
N ARG A 66 11.75 -11.10 -9.56
CA ARG A 66 10.32 -11.15 -9.26
C ARG A 66 9.79 -12.56 -9.46
N THR A 67 9.88 -13.36 -8.41
CA THR A 67 9.37 -14.73 -8.39
C THR A 67 7.86 -14.74 -8.22
N ASP A 68 7.22 -15.85 -8.61
CA ASP A 68 5.79 -16.06 -8.34
C ASP A 68 5.49 -15.95 -6.83
N GLY A 69 6.42 -16.42 -5.98
CA GLY A 69 6.31 -16.29 -4.53
C GLY A 69 6.23 -14.84 -4.04
N LEU A 70 6.97 -13.91 -4.66
CA LEU A 70 6.88 -12.48 -4.34
C LEU A 70 5.52 -11.90 -4.75
N TYR A 71 5.00 -12.27 -5.91
CA TYR A 71 3.68 -11.84 -6.36
C TYR A 71 2.58 -12.37 -5.44
N THR A 72 2.64 -13.66 -5.08
CA THR A 72 1.73 -14.25 -4.10
C THR A 72 1.81 -13.53 -2.76
N PHE A 73 3.02 -13.27 -2.26
CA PHE A 73 3.21 -12.50 -1.03
C PHE A 73 2.54 -11.13 -1.10
N TYR A 74 2.85 -10.35 -2.14
CA TYR A 74 2.31 -9.00 -2.32
C TYR A 74 0.78 -9.01 -2.42
N PHE A 75 0.21 -9.91 -3.23
CA PHE A 75 -1.24 -9.99 -3.41
C PHE A 75 -1.97 -10.45 -2.14
N ASN A 76 -1.39 -11.36 -1.36
CA ASN A 76 -1.94 -11.74 -0.06
C ASN A 76 -1.98 -10.55 0.90
N GLN A 77 -0.91 -9.76 0.97
CA GLN A 77 -0.87 -8.55 1.79
C GLN A 77 -1.97 -7.56 1.39
N LEU A 78 -2.13 -7.32 0.09
CA LEU A 78 -3.20 -6.44 -0.39
C LEU A 78 -4.60 -7.00 -0.07
N ASP A 79 -4.79 -8.31 -0.19
CA ASP A 79 -6.06 -8.97 0.10
C ASP A 79 -6.44 -8.91 1.58
N GLU A 80 -5.48 -9.13 2.48
CA GLU A 80 -5.63 -9.01 3.93
C GLU A 80 -6.02 -7.59 4.32
N HIS A 81 -5.32 -6.59 3.77
CA HIS A 81 -5.57 -5.19 4.11
C HIS A 81 -6.80 -4.56 3.44
N ALA A 82 -7.38 -5.21 2.42
CA ALA A 82 -8.58 -4.73 1.74
C ALA A 82 -9.91 -5.04 2.47
N VAL A 83 -9.90 -5.97 3.45
CA VAL A 83 -11.15 -6.48 4.06
C VAL A 83 -11.81 -5.46 4.98
N GLU A 84 -11.04 -4.76 5.81
CA GLU A 84 -11.55 -3.94 6.93
C GLU A 84 -10.93 -2.54 6.92
N PHE A 85 -11.46 -1.61 6.12
CA PHE A 85 -11.18 -0.18 6.26
C PHE A 85 -12.30 0.63 5.59
N ASP A 86 -12.59 1.83 6.08
CA ASP A 86 -13.56 2.72 5.44
C ASP A 86 -12.89 3.43 4.24
N LEU A 87 -13.52 3.37 3.06
CA LEU A 87 -13.00 4.04 1.85
C LEU A 87 -12.94 5.56 1.99
N SER A 88 -13.71 6.14 2.91
CA SER A 88 -13.68 7.57 3.23
C SER A 88 -12.52 7.98 4.15
N GLU A 89 -11.89 7.02 4.84
CA GLU A 89 -10.81 7.25 5.79
C GLU A 89 -9.43 7.04 5.14
N ASN A 90 -8.87 8.11 4.58
CA ASN A 90 -7.57 8.06 3.88
C ASN A 90 -6.39 7.74 4.80
N THR A 91 -6.45 8.08 6.10
CA THR A 91 -5.33 7.88 7.03
C THR A 91 -5.04 6.39 7.23
N GLU A 92 -6.08 5.59 7.50
CA GLU A 92 -5.95 4.14 7.73
C GLU A 92 -5.39 3.43 6.49
N LEU A 93 -5.81 3.86 5.30
CA LEU A 93 -5.31 3.32 4.03
C LEU A 93 -3.80 3.55 3.85
N HIS A 94 -3.32 4.76 4.14
CA HIS A 94 -1.89 5.08 4.00
C HIS A 94 -1.05 4.33 5.05
N GLU A 95 -1.58 4.10 6.26
CA GLU A 95 -0.91 3.28 7.28
C GLU A 95 -0.75 1.83 6.84
N LYS A 96 -1.81 1.23 6.26
CA LYS A 96 -1.74 -0.14 5.70
C LYS A 96 -0.78 -0.20 4.51
N ALA A 97 -0.83 0.78 3.61
CA ALA A 97 0.09 0.85 2.48
C ALA A 97 1.55 0.99 2.93
N PHE A 98 1.81 1.80 3.95
CA PHE A 98 3.14 1.93 4.56
C PHE A 98 3.60 0.63 5.22
N TYR A 99 2.70 -0.13 5.83
CA TYR A 99 3.01 -1.46 6.37
C TYR A 99 3.47 -2.41 5.27
N ILE A 100 2.70 -2.57 4.19
CA ILE A 100 3.06 -3.43 3.05
C ILE A 100 4.40 -2.98 2.43
N TYR A 101 4.62 -1.66 2.29
CA TYR A 101 5.89 -1.14 1.80
C TYR A 101 7.08 -1.59 2.65
N LYS A 102 6.98 -1.54 3.98
CA LYS A 102 8.03 -2.05 4.87
C LYS A 102 8.25 -3.55 4.70
N GLU A 103 7.20 -4.34 4.57
CA GLU A 103 7.35 -5.78 4.36
C GLU A 103 8.01 -6.10 3.02
N LEU A 104 7.72 -5.34 1.96
CA LEU A 104 8.42 -5.45 0.68
C LEU A 104 9.91 -5.07 0.79
N LEU A 105 10.26 -4.07 1.61
CA LEU A 105 11.65 -3.77 1.91
C LEU A 105 12.34 -4.92 2.64
N ILE A 106 11.68 -5.53 3.63
CA ILE A 106 12.21 -6.70 4.34
C ILE A 106 12.46 -7.84 3.34
N TRP A 107 11.46 -8.16 2.51
CA TRP A 107 11.57 -9.18 1.49
C TRP A 107 12.77 -8.94 0.57
N ARG A 108 12.97 -7.69 0.13
CA ARG A 108 14.10 -7.32 -0.73
C ARG A 108 15.47 -7.68 -0.12
N PHE A 109 15.59 -7.68 1.21
CA PHE A 109 16.85 -7.98 1.90
C PHE A 109 16.97 -9.45 2.36
N THR A 110 15.88 -10.21 2.40
CA THR A 110 15.85 -11.58 2.89
C THR A 110 15.56 -12.64 1.81
N GLY A 111 14.99 -12.24 0.68
CA GLY A 111 14.57 -13.11 -0.43
C GLY A 111 15.57 -13.20 -1.58
#